data_AF-A0A927T042-F1
#
_entry.id   AF-A0A927T042-F1
#
_cell.length_a   1.000
_cell.length_b   1.000
_cell.length_c   1.000
_cell.angle_alpha   90.00
_cell.angle_beta   90.00
_cell.angle_gamma   90.00
#
_symmetry.space_group_name_H-M   'P 1'
#
loop_
_entity.id
_entity.type
_entity.pdbx_description
1 polymer ?
#
loop_
_entity_poly.entity_id
_entity_poly.type
_entity_poly.pdbx_seq_one_letter_code
_entity_poly.pdbx_strand_id
1 'polypeptide(L)'
;MKKSVSVFLCLSMVLTVLFCTSPTVAKAETLKQETETLNILSKNEISSFVDYESALQYGHVERAYAEEELNTIVYCNQDGSKTAYIFDYDVQYVTSDGTLAEKDITLKNVNGRCYI
;
A
#
# COMPACT_ATOMS: atom_id res chain seq x y z
N MET A 1 5.31 -29.95 63.30
CA MET A 1 6.00 -28.65 63.50
C MET A 1 7.43 -28.86 63.01
N LYS A 2 8.06 -28.12 62.09
CA LYS A 2 7.83 -26.80 61.49
C LYS A 2 8.72 -26.73 60.23
N LYS A 3 8.17 -26.13 59.17
CA LYS A 3 8.81 -25.12 58.30
C LYS A 3 10.14 -25.48 57.61
N SER A 4 10.09 -25.93 56.36
CA SER A 4 11.26 -25.82 55.46
C SER A 4 10.96 -25.82 53.95
N VAL A 5 9.70 -25.67 53.52
CA VAL A 5 9.37 -25.73 52.07
C VAL A 5 9.17 -24.34 51.43
N SER A 6 8.99 -23.28 52.24
CA SER A 6 8.60 -21.97 51.70
C SER A 6 9.75 -21.03 51.29
N VAL A 7 11.02 -21.37 51.59
CA VAL A 7 12.16 -20.45 51.34
C VAL A 7 12.85 -20.72 49.99
N PHE A 8 12.75 -21.93 49.45
CA PHE A 8 13.38 -22.29 48.17
C PHE A 8 12.67 -21.72 46.94
N LEU A 9 11.41 -21.31 47.08
CA LEU A 9 10.59 -20.85 45.94
C LEU A 9 10.74 -19.35 45.63
N CYS A 10 11.23 -18.55 46.58
CA CYS A 10 11.49 -17.13 46.36
C CYS A 10 12.93 -16.85 45.85
N LEU A 11 13.87 -17.78 46.07
CA LEU A 11 15.26 -17.59 45.65
C LEU A 11 15.47 -17.87 44.15
N SER A 12 14.59 -18.65 43.52
CA SER A 12 14.63 -18.92 42.07
C SER A 12 14.09 -17.76 41.22
N MET A 13 13.27 -16.88 41.81
CA MET A 13 12.70 -15.72 41.10
C MET A 13 13.65 -14.51 41.05
N VAL A 14 14.70 -14.49 41.88
CA VAL A 14 15.71 -13.42 41.89
C VAL A 14 16.92 -13.76 41.02
N LEU A 15 17.21 -15.06 40.80
CA LEU A 15 18.37 -15.50 40.01
C LEU A 15 18.13 -15.48 38.49
N THR A 16 16.88 -15.47 38.03
CA THR A 16 16.52 -15.38 36.61
C THR A 16 16.59 -13.95 36.05
N VAL A 17 16.63 -12.93 36.91
CA VAL A 17 16.69 -11.51 36.49
C VAL A 17 18.14 -11.02 36.28
N LEU A 18 19.14 -11.78 36.77
CA LEU A 18 20.56 -11.38 36.74
C LEU A 18 21.37 -11.96 35.57
N PHE A 19 20.76 -12.73 34.67
CA PHE A 19 21.45 -13.33 33.50
C PHE A 19 20.85 -12.97 32.14
N CYS A 20 19.99 -11.94 32.04
CA CYS A 20 19.44 -11.48 30.76
C CYS A 20 20.11 -10.19 30.23
N THR A 21 21.42 -10.06 30.42
CA THR A 21 22.22 -9.06 29.70
C THR A 21 23.38 -9.76 29.01
N SER A 22 23.14 -10.30 27.82
CA SER A 22 24.21 -10.51 26.86
C SER A 22 24.72 -9.14 26.41
N PRO A 23 26.02 -8.83 26.52
CA PRO A 23 26.60 -7.78 25.69
C PRO A 23 26.62 -8.35 24.27
N THR A 24 25.54 -8.14 23.52
CA THR A 24 25.63 -8.20 22.07
C THR A 24 26.54 -7.07 21.66
N VAL A 25 27.76 -7.45 21.25
CA VAL A 25 28.64 -6.61 20.46
C VAL A 25 27.78 -6.03 19.34
N ALA A 26 27.47 -4.74 19.44
CA ALA A 26 26.83 -3.98 18.39
C ALA A 26 27.82 -3.92 17.24
N LYS A 27 27.85 -5.00 16.46
CA LYS A 27 28.27 -4.94 15.08
C LYS A 27 27.27 -3.98 14.46
N ALA A 28 27.72 -2.78 14.14
CA ALA A 28 26.99 -1.88 13.29
C ALA A 28 26.82 -2.62 11.96
N GLU A 29 25.74 -3.38 11.87
CA GLU A 29 25.19 -3.81 10.60
C GLU A 29 24.75 -2.52 9.95
N THR A 30 25.63 -2.01 9.09
CA THR A 30 25.28 -1.05 8.07
C THR A 30 24.06 -1.64 7.38
N LEU A 31 22.89 -1.15 7.77
CA LEU A 31 21.63 -1.43 7.10
C LEU A 31 21.82 -0.84 5.72
N LYS A 32 22.31 -1.68 4.80
CA LYS A 32 22.21 -1.43 3.38
C LYS A 32 20.71 -1.36 3.16
N GLN A 33 20.20 -0.14 3.16
CA GLN A 33 18.96 0.20 2.51
C GLN A 33 19.20 -0.18 1.05
N GLU A 34 18.91 -1.44 0.75
CA GLU A 34 18.68 -1.90 -0.60
C GLU A 34 17.51 -1.06 -1.05
N THR A 35 17.82 0.00 -1.78
CA THR A 35 16.83 0.73 -2.55
C THR A 35 16.31 -0.27 -3.56
N GLU A 36 15.37 -1.12 -3.15
CA GLU A 36 14.54 -1.87 -4.06
C GLU A 36 14.01 -0.85 -5.05
N THR A 37 14.40 -1.01 -6.30
CA THR A 37 13.86 -0.20 -7.39
C THR A 37 12.39 -0.52 -7.48
N LEU A 38 11.56 0.31 -6.82
CA LEU A 38 10.12 0.19 -6.85
C LEU A 38 9.69 0.34 -8.31
N ASN A 39 9.19 -0.74 -8.92
CA ASN A 39 8.70 -0.74 -10.28
C ASN A 39 7.26 -0.21 -10.32
N ILE A 40 7.07 1.00 -9.80
CA ILE A 40 5.76 1.65 -9.77
C ILE A 40 5.47 2.20 -11.16
N LEU A 41 4.21 2.05 -11.61
CA LEU A 41 3.72 2.69 -12.82
C LEU A 41 4.09 4.18 -12.83
N SER A 42 4.38 4.71 -14.01
CA SER A 42 4.63 6.13 -14.21
C SER A 42 3.34 6.94 -14.15
N LYS A 43 3.44 8.26 -13.96
CA LYS A 43 2.28 9.14 -13.80
C LYS A 43 1.29 9.10 -14.98
N ASN A 44 1.78 8.87 -16.19
CA ASN A 44 0.97 8.75 -17.41
C ASN A 44 0.31 7.36 -17.59
N GLU A 45 0.70 6.37 -16.78
CA GLU A 45 0.10 5.04 -16.77
C GLU A 45 -0.98 4.90 -15.68
N ILE A 46 -1.02 5.84 -14.74
CA ILE A 46 -2.09 5.95 -13.75
C ILE A 46 -3.29 6.67 -14.38
N SER A 47 -4.49 6.18 -14.05
CA SER A 47 -5.75 6.76 -14.49
C SER A 47 -5.87 8.21 -14.04
N SER A 48 -6.52 9.05 -14.85
CA SER A 48 -6.76 10.44 -14.49
C SER A 48 -7.65 10.60 -13.24
N PHE A 49 -8.42 9.57 -12.88
CA PHE A 49 -9.27 9.53 -11.70
C PHE A 49 -8.54 9.12 -10.41
N VAL A 50 -7.30 8.66 -10.50
CA VAL A 50 -6.49 8.20 -9.37
C VAL A 50 -5.26 9.09 -9.26
N ASP A 51 -4.96 9.56 -8.06
CA ASP A 51 -3.78 10.39 -7.81
C ASP A 51 -2.50 9.54 -7.85
N TYR A 52 -1.41 10.18 -8.31
CA TYR A 52 -0.14 9.48 -8.46
C TYR A 52 0.47 9.13 -7.09
N GLU A 53 0.17 9.93 -6.08
CA GLU A 53 0.59 9.78 -4.71
C GLU A 53 0.05 8.47 -4.10
N SER A 54 -1.22 8.12 -4.36
CA SER A 54 -1.76 6.82 -3.98
C SER A 54 -1.03 5.66 -4.66
N ALA A 55 -0.66 5.81 -5.94
CA ALA A 55 0.10 4.78 -6.64
C ALA A 55 1.48 4.53 -6.01
N LEU A 56 2.16 5.56 -5.53
CA LEU A 56 3.41 5.43 -4.77
C LEU A 56 3.18 4.79 -3.40
N GLN A 57 2.12 5.20 -2.70
CA GLN A 57 1.80 4.72 -1.35
C GLN A 57 1.43 3.23 -1.34
N TYR A 58 0.61 2.80 -2.28
CA TYR A 58 0.12 1.42 -2.38
C TYR A 58 0.98 0.55 -3.30
N GLY A 59 1.95 1.15 -3.98
CA GLY A 59 2.90 0.45 -4.83
C GLY A 59 2.28 -0.17 -6.08
N HIS A 60 1.48 0.59 -6.84
CA HIS A 60 0.82 0.08 -8.06
C HIS A 60 1.84 -0.26 -9.16
N VAL A 61 1.81 -1.51 -9.65
CA VAL A 61 2.75 -2.01 -10.67
C VAL A 61 2.07 -2.38 -12.00
N GLU A 62 0.76 -2.64 -11.99
CA GLU A 62 0.00 -3.00 -13.19
C GLU A 62 -1.49 -2.64 -13.00
N ARG A 63 -2.17 -2.24 -14.07
CA ARG A 63 -3.63 -2.04 -14.07
C ARG A 63 -4.35 -3.32 -14.51
N ALA A 64 -5.29 -3.78 -13.69
CA ALA A 64 -5.99 -5.05 -13.89
C ALA A 64 -7.32 -4.86 -14.64
N TYR A 65 -7.26 -4.47 -15.92
CA TYR A 65 -8.44 -4.16 -16.76
C TYR A 65 -9.52 -5.26 -16.78
N ALA A 66 -9.14 -6.53 -16.67
CA ALA A 66 -10.08 -7.66 -16.69
C ALA A 66 -10.95 -7.75 -15.43
N GLU A 67 -10.60 -7.04 -14.37
CA GLU A 67 -11.30 -7.00 -13.08
C GLU A 67 -12.06 -5.68 -12.87
N GLU A 68 -12.07 -4.80 -13.88
CA GLU A 68 -12.75 -3.52 -13.82
C GLU A 68 -14.23 -3.63 -14.26
N GLU A 69 -15.06 -2.84 -13.61
CA GLU A 69 -16.44 -2.54 -13.98
C GLU A 69 -16.53 -1.05 -14.40
N LEU A 70 -17.70 -0.61 -14.87
CA LEU A 70 -17.87 0.75 -15.38
C LEU A 70 -17.52 1.85 -14.36
N ASN A 71 -17.70 1.58 -13.09
CA ASN A 71 -17.45 2.50 -11.98
C ASN A 71 -16.24 2.08 -11.12
N THR A 72 -15.35 1.21 -11.63
CA THR A 72 -14.17 0.79 -10.89
C THR A 72 -12.88 0.93 -11.68
N ILE A 73 -11.77 1.11 -10.96
CA ILE A 73 -10.40 1.07 -11.47
C ILE A 73 -9.59 0.16 -10.53
N VAL A 74 -8.87 -0.81 -11.07
CA VAL A 74 -8.18 -1.83 -10.28
C VAL A 74 -6.70 -1.89 -10.62
N TYR A 75 -5.85 -1.87 -9.59
CA TYR A 75 -4.40 -2.01 -9.71
C TYR A 75 -3.88 -3.21 -8.93
N CYS A 76 -2.91 -3.92 -9.51
CA CYS A 76 -2.04 -4.86 -8.82
C CYS A 76 -0.91 -4.09 -8.13
N ASN A 77 -0.63 -4.44 -6.88
CA ASN A 77 0.40 -3.81 -6.07
C ASN A 77 1.69 -4.66 -6.08
N GLN A 78 2.82 -4.04 -5.74
CA GLN A 78 4.14 -4.68 -5.70
C GLN A 78 4.19 -5.83 -4.67
N ASP A 79 3.40 -5.75 -3.60
CA ASP A 79 3.31 -6.78 -2.56
C ASP A 79 2.38 -7.95 -2.95
N GLY A 80 1.85 -7.96 -4.17
CA GLY A 80 0.92 -8.97 -4.68
C GLY A 80 -0.53 -8.76 -4.27
N SER A 81 -0.85 -7.73 -3.48
CA SER A 81 -2.22 -7.33 -3.19
C SER A 81 -2.83 -6.54 -4.35
N LYS A 82 -4.11 -6.16 -4.21
CA LYS A 82 -4.83 -5.33 -5.20
C LYS A 82 -5.52 -4.17 -4.52
N THR A 83 -5.60 -3.06 -5.24
CA THR A 83 -6.35 -1.87 -4.84
C THR A 83 -7.47 -1.63 -5.84
N ALA A 84 -8.70 -1.53 -5.37
CA ALA A 84 -9.86 -1.19 -6.19
C ALA A 84 -10.39 0.19 -5.75
N TYR A 85 -10.44 1.12 -6.69
CA TYR A 85 -11.10 2.42 -6.55
C TYR A 85 -12.52 2.27 -7.08
N ILE A 86 -13.51 2.52 -6.23
CA ILE A 86 -14.93 2.38 -6.55
C ILE A 86 -15.56 3.77 -6.53
N PHE A 87 -16.15 4.16 -7.64
CA PHE A 87 -16.79 5.46 -7.84
C PHE A 87 -18.31 5.34 -7.72
N ASP A 88 -18.95 6.42 -7.30
CA ASP A 88 -20.41 6.55 -7.21
C ASP A 88 -21.07 6.77 -8.59
N TYR A 89 -20.27 7.00 -9.62
CA TYR A 89 -20.68 7.10 -11.02
C TYR A 89 -19.75 6.31 -11.93
N ASP A 90 -20.24 5.95 -13.12
CA ASP A 90 -19.43 5.29 -14.14
C ASP A 90 -18.28 6.21 -14.58
N VAL A 91 -17.05 5.74 -14.47
CA VAL A 91 -15.82 6.42 -14.95
C VAL A 91 -15.36 5.86 -16.30
N GLN A 92 -15.92 4.73 -16.71
CA GLN A 92 -15.70 4.09 -17.99
C GLN A 92 -17.00 3.99 -18.79
N TYR A 93 -16.90 3.57 -20.06
CA TYR A 93 -18.04 3.27 -20.93
C TYR A 93 -17.67 2.14 -21.90
N VAL A 94 -18.70 1.45 -22.41
CA VAL A 94 -18.52 0.42 -23.46
C VAL A 94 -18.53 1.11 -24.82
N THR A 95 -17.47 0.92 -25.60
CA THR A 95 -17.33 1.42 -26.97
C THR A 95 -18.17 0.60 -27.96
N SER A 96 -18.25 1.06 -29.20
CA SER A 96 -18.99 0.35 -30.27
C SER A 96 -18.44 -1.05 -30.59
N ASP A 97 -17.15 -1.27 -30.35
CA ASP A 97 -16.45 -2.56 -30.50
C ASP A 97 -16.55 -3.44 -29.25
N GLY A 98 -17.24 -2.99 -28.20
CA GLY A 98 -17.46 -3.75 -26.97
C GLY A 98 -16.29 -3.70 -25.99
N THR A 99 -15.33 -2.79 -26.16
CA THR A 99 -14.21 -2.60 -25.24
C THR A 99 -14.55 -1.53 -24.19
N LEU A 100 -13.90 -1.58 -23.03
CA LEU A 100 -14.01 -0.54 -22.01
C LEU A 100 -13.07 0.62 -22.34
N ALA A 101 -13.59 1.83 -22.28
CA ALA A 101 -12.83 3.06 -22.43
C ALA A 101 -13.09 4.02 -21.26
N GLU A 102 -12.03 4.64 -20.75
CA GLU A 102 -12.08 5.63 -19.67
C GLU A 102 -12.60 6.99 -20.19
N LYS A 103 -13.37 7.71 -19.36
CA LYS A 103 -13.85 9.07 -19.67
C LYS A 103 -12.72 10.09 -19.53
N ASP A 104 -12.62 11.03 -20.47
CA ASP A 104 -11.68 12.16 -20.38
C ASP A 104 -12.23 13.25 -19.44
N ILE A 105 -11.56 13.46 -18.31
CA ILE A 105 -11.90 14.52 -17.33
C ILE A 105 -11.02 15.76 -17.46
N THR A 106 -10.22 15.86 -18.53
CA THR A 106 -9.40 17.04 -18.78
C THR A 106 -10.29 18.25 -19.03
N LEU A 107 -10.11 19.29 -18.22
CA LEU A 107 -10.80 20.56 -18.42
C LEU A 107 -10.28 21.23 -19.69
N LYS A 108 -11.19 21.46 -20.65
CA LYS A 108 -10.90 22.19 -21.88
C LYS A 108 -11.54 23.57 -21.79
N ASN A 109 -10.73 24.62 -21.97
CA ASN A 109 -11.28 25.98 -22.09
C ASN A 109 -12.01 26.08 -23.42
N VAL A 110 -13.32 26.32 -23.37
CA VAL A 110 -14.12 26.64 -24.55
C VAL A 110 -14.37 28.15 -24.52
N ASN A 111 -13.65 28.89 -25.37
CA ASN A 111 -13.86 30.33 -25.56
C ASN A 111 -15.22 30.57 -26.26
N GLY A 112 -16.32 30.41 -25.54
CA GLY A 112 -17.67 30.75 -25.98
C GLY A 112 -18.01 32.19 -25.61
N ARG A 113 -18.58 32.96 -26.54
CA ARG A 113 -19.20 34.24 -26.20
C ARG A 113 -20.44 33.96 -25.36
N CYS A 114 -20.48 34.49 -24.14
CA CYS A 114 -21.69 34.53 -23.34
C CYS A 114 -22.64 35.55 -23.99
N TYR A 115 -23.74 35.07 -24.59
CA TYR A 115 -24.84 35.95 -24.98
C TYR A 115 -25.71 36.14 -23.73
N ILE A 116 -25.61 37.34 -23.13
CA ILE A 116 -26.52 37.84 -22.09
C ILE A 116 -27.77 38.45 -22.71
#